data_AF-A0A9X3A1L7-F1
#
_entry.id   AF-A0A9X3A1L7-F1
#
_cell.length_a   1.000
_cell.length_b   1.000
_cell.length_c   1.000
_cell.angle_alpha   90.00
_cell.angle_beta   90.00
_cell.angle_gamma   90.00
#
_symmetry.space_group_name_H-M   'P 1'
#
loop_
_entity.id
_entity.type
_entity.pdbx_description
1 polymer ?
#
loop_
_entity_poly.entity_id
_entity_poly.type
_entity_poly.pdbx_seq_one_letter_code
_entity_poly.pdbx_strand_id
1 'polypeptide(L)'
;MATTVERHEPDIPVSDRGLERLGKSLDRDIASATTDPDELGGALSTALILLGARCVSDPTANKLETWESVVAAMQVSSALFATANAEPGAEVECRIAGEVRTLPGTGPNRHTDAGNWLTAFWLAVVCRDTARLDLLAATPLDLLRASGAQYEAFVYDWVDALRTYWSEGDGLADKIQAAIVGSDPEVATSVSRDLLLKILYPPLPVFYRFVGDEHDEFNAALLQAVELHKDFFTSGDEDRFRDPTGFVALAPLALACLAHDAEFPVEVESGYLPEHLVKRSWLGEFPT
;
A
#
# COMPACT_ATOMS: atom_id res chain seq x y z
N MET A 1 -24.02 9.66 8.88
CA MET A 1 -23.49 11.02 9.22
C MET A 1 -22.00 10.82 9.28
N ALA A 2 -21.20 11.55 8.50
CA ALA A 2 -19.77 11.25 8.43
C ALA A 2 -19.11 11.36 9.81
N THR A 3 -18.28 10.37 10.16
CA THR A 3 -17.51 10.32 11.41
C THR A 3 -16.06 10.67 11.10
N THR A 4 -15.52 11.64 11.82
CA THR A 4 -14.16 12.15 11.58
C THR A 4 -13.17 11.56 12.57
N VAL A 5 -12.04 11.04 12.05
CA VAL A 5 -10.87 10.67 12.86
C VAL A 5 -9.71 11.60 12.52
N GLU A 6 -9.33 12.45 13.47
CA GLU A 6 -8.21 13.36 13.31
C GLU A 6 -6.87 12.60 13.24
N ARG A 7 -6.06 12.91 12.23
CA ARG A 7 -4.69 12.37 12.10
C ARG A 7 -3.77 12.96 13.18
N HIS A 8 -2.74 12.22 13.58
CA HIS A 8 -1.72 12.78 14.45
C HIS A 8 -0.85 13.78 13.66
N GLU A 9 -0.55 14.92 14.28
CA GLU A 9 0.30 15.94 13.67
C GLU A 9 1.77 15.61 13.91
N PRO A 10 2.67 15.85 12.93
CA PRO A 10 4.10 15.66 13.16
C PRO A 10 4.64 16.69 14.15
N ASP A 11 5.59 16.26 14.99
CA ASP A 11 6.30 17.15 15.92
C ASP A 11 7.13 18.22 15.19
N ILE A 12 7.56 17.93 13.96
CA ILE A 12 8.41 18.80 13.15
C ILE A 12 7.69 19.11 11.84
N PRO A 13 7.51 20.39 11.47
CA PRO A 13 6.89 20.77 10.21
C PRO A 13 7.68 20.22 9.02
N VAL A 14 6.97 19.62 8.06
CA VAL A 14 7.55 19.29 6.75
C VAL A 14 7.79 20.59 5.99
N SER A 15 9.04 20.83 5.58
CA SER A 15 9.44 22.00 4.80
C SER A 15 9.53 21.68 3.32
N ASP A 16 9.26 22.67 2.46
CA ASP A 16 9.40 22.53 1.00
C ASP A 16 10.80 22.04 0.60
N ARG A 17 11.84 22.55 1.27
CA ARG A 17 13.23 22.10 1.06
C ARG A 17 13.43 20.64 1.46
N GLY A 18 12.73 20.17 2.49
CA GLY A 18 12.73 18.77 2.91
C GLY A 18 12.10 17.86 1.85
N LEU A 19 10.94 18.27 1.31
CA LEU A 19 10.24 17.57 0.23
C LEU A 19 11.09 17.53 -1.05
N GLU A 20 11.72 18.64 -1.43
CA GLU A 20 12.62 18.70 -2.59
C GLU A 20 13.83 17.76 -2.42
N ARG A 21 14.39 17.68 -1.20
CA ARG A 21 15.49 16.76 -0.90
C ARG A 21 15.07 15.30 -1.02
N LEU A 22 13.87 14.95 -0.54
CA LEU A 22 13.31 13.61 -0.66
C LEU A 22 13.06 13.24 -2.12
N GLY A 23 12.48 14.14 -2.92
CA GLY A 23 12.30 13.96 -4.37
C GLY A 23 13.62 13.69 -5.09
N LYS A 24 14.65 14.51 -4.83
CA LYS A 24 16.01 14.28 -5.36
C LYS A 24 16.64 12.99 -4.88
N SER A 25 16.27 12.48 -3.70
CA SER A 25 16.74 11.18 -3.24
C SER A 25 16.07 10.07 -4.04
N LEU A 26 14.76 10.14 -4.21
CA LEU A 26 14.00 9.19 -5.01
C LEU A 26 14.52 9.11 -6.45
N ASP A 27 14.77 10.25 -7.09
CA ASP A 27 15.32 10.30 -8.46
C ASP A 27 16.67 9.57 -8.57
N ARG A 28 17.52 9.68 -7.54
CA ARG A 28 18.82 8.99 -7.49
C ARG A 28 18.68 7.49 -7.25
N ASP A 29 17.75 7.09 -6.39
CA ASP A 29 17.46 5.68 -6.10
C ASP A 29 16.89 5.00 -7.37
N ILE A 30 15.97 5.68 -8.06
CA ILE A 30 15.40 5.23 -9.34
C ILE A 30 16.48 5.14 -10.43
N ALA A 31 17.37 6.14 -10.53
CA ALA A 31 18.45 6.10 -11.50
C ALA A 31 19.38 4.90 -11.24
N SER A 32 19.72 4.63 -9.98
CA SER A 32 20.51 3.45 -9.60
C SER A 32 19.80 2.14 -9.96
N ALA A 33 18.49 2.07 -9.74
CA ALA A 33 17.66 0.91 -10.05
C ALA A 33 17.66 0.50 -11.53
N THR A 34 17.92 1.43 -12.46
CA THR A 34 18.04 1.09 -13.90
C THR A 34 19.25 0.20 -14.21
N THR A 35 20.30 0.30 -13.40
CA THR A 35 21.52 -0.49 -13.56
C THR A 35 21.52 -1.71 -12.63
N ASP A 36 20.98 -1.54 -11.42
CA ASP A 36 20.85 -2.59 -10.42
C ASP A 36 19.43 -2.60 -9.83
N PRO A 37 18.52 -3.45 -10.33
CA PRO A 37 17.13 -3.48 -9.87
C PRO A 37 16.96 -3.87 -8.40
N ASP A 38 17.98 -4.40 -7.72
CA ASP A 38 17.92 -4.61 -6.26
C ASP A 38 17.75 -3.28 -5.48
N GLU A 39 18.10 -2.15 -6.10
CA GLU A 39 17.91 -0.79 -5.55
C GLU A 39 16.44 -0.34 -5.56
N LEU A 40 15.54 -1.07 -6.27
CA LEU A 40 14.11 -0.76 -6.27
C LEU A 40 13.48 -0.83 -4.87
N GLY A 41 14.00 -1.68 -3.97
CA GLY A 41 13.54 -1.72 -2.58
C GLY A 41 13.86 -0.43 -1.82
N GLY A 42 15.05 0.14 -2.05
CA GLY A 42 15.44 1.44 -1.49
C GLY A 42 14.60 2.57 -2.08
N ALA A 43 14.41 2.57 -3.39
CA ALA A 43 13.55 3.52 -4.08
C ALA A 43 12.10 3.49 -3.57
N LEU A 44 11.55 2.29 -3.31
CA LEU A 44 10.21 2.13 -2.75
C LEU A 44 10.11 2.75 -1.36
N SER A 45 11.08 2.47 -0.48
CA SER A 45 11.14 3.07 0.85
C SER A 45 11.17 4.60 0.79
N THR A 46 12.04 5.17 -0.05
CA THR A 46 12.11 6.63 -0.27
C THR A 46 10.80 7.20 -0.83
N ALA A 47 10.13 6.50 -1.75
CA ALA A 47 8.86 6.92 -2.33
C ALA A 47 7.73 6.96 -1.30
N LEU A 48 7.63 5.94 -0.43
CA LEU A 48 6.64 5.91 0.65
C LEU A 48 6.88 7.01 1.68
N ILE A 49 8.14 7.30 2.02
CA ILE A 49 8.50 8.41 2.89
C ILE A 49 8.09 9.76 2.27
N LEU A 50 8.37 9.95 0.98
CA LEU A 50 7.98 11.17 0.26
C LEU A 50 6.46 11.33 0.23
N LEU A 51 5.71 10.25 -0.05
CA LEU A 51 4.25 10.24 -0.02
C LEU A 51 3.72 10.68 1.35
N GLY A 52 4.20 10.03 2.41
CA GLY A 52 3.82 10.39 3.78
C GLY A 52 4.09 11.86 4.12
N ALA A 53 5.28 12.36 3.75
CA ALA A 53 5.64 13.76 3.94
C ALA A 53 4.78 14.72 3.10
N ARG A 54 4.37 14.35 1.89
CA ARG A 54 3.44 15.15 1.07
C ARG A 54 2.06 15.20 1.72
N CYS A 55 1.54 14.09 2.21
CA CYS A 55 0.26 14.04 2.94
C CYS A 55 0.30 14.82 4.26
N VAL A 56 1.46 15.05 4.86
CA VAL A 56 1.58 16.02 5.97
C VAL A 56 1.31 17.45 5.49
N SER A 57 1.96 17.88 4.41
CA SER A 57 1.83 19.25 3.87
C SER A 57 0.55 19.49 3.06
N ASP A 58 -0.16 18.42 2.72
CA ASP A 58 -1.39 18.40 1.95
C ASP A 58 -2.29 17.23 2.42
N PRO A 59 -2.93 17.35 3.59
CA PRO A 59 -3.66 16.25 4.24
C PRO A 59 -4.83 15.68 3.46
N THR A 60 -5.41 16.45 2.54
CA THR A 60 -6.51 16.01 1.69
C THR A 60 -6.04 15.53 0.32
N ALA A 61 -4.74 15.63 0.01
CA ALA A 61 -4.14 15.36 -1.30
C ALA A 61 -4.71 16.24 -2.43
N ASN A 62 -4.97 17.52 -2.16
CA ASN A 62 -5.50 18.47 -3.15
C ASN A 62 -4.41 19.16 -4.00
N LYS A 63 -3.16 18.69 -3.94
CA LYS A 63 -2.07 19.16 -4.79
C LYS A 63 -1.62 18.05 -5.73
N LEU A 64 -1.30 18.44 -6.96
CA LEU A 64 -0.83 17.53 -7.99
C LEU A 64 0.45 16.81 -7.55
N GLU A 65 1.35 17.49 -6.84
CA GLU A 65 2.60 16.93 -6.35
C GLU A 65 2.39 15.81 -5.30
N THR A 66 1.27 15.83 -4.58
CA THR A 66 0.89 14.74 -3.67
C THR A 66 0.46 13.54 -4.50
N TRP A 67 -0.36 13.74 -5.54
CA TRP A 67 -0.74 12.69 -6.48
C TRP A 67 0.48 12.10 -7.21
N GLU A 68 1.41 12.92 -7.67
CA GLU A 68 2.69 12.49 -8.26
C GLU A 68 3.44 11.52 -7.36
N SER A 69 3.48 11.79 -6.04
CA SER A 69 4.17 10.93 -5.09
C SER A 69 3.49 9.56 -4.91
N VAL A 70 2.15 9.51 -4.97
CA VAL A 70 1.40 8.24 -4.95
C VAL A 70 1.71 7.44 -6.23
N VAL A 71 1.64 8.10 -7.40
CA VAL A 71 1.94 7.48 -8.69
C VAL A 71 3.38 6.98 -8.74
N ALA A 72 4.35 7.74 -8.23
CA ALA A 72 5.75 7.32 -8.19
C ALA A 72 5.94 6.07 -7.30
N ALA A 73 5.35 6.04 -6.10
CA ALA A 73 5.40 4.88 -5.22
C ALA A 73 4.76 3.63 -5.86
N MET A 74 3.60 3.80 -6.50
CA MET A 74 2.91 2.76 -7.26
C MET A 74 3.79 2.23 -8.41
N GLN A 75 4.42 3.13 -9.16
CA GLN A 75 5.24 2.77 -10.31
C GLN A 75 6.52 2.04 -9.92
N VAL A 76 7.20 2.47 -8.85
CA VAL A 76 8.39 1.80 -8.30
C VAL A 76 8.04 0.42 -7.74
N SER A 77 6.99 0.32 -6.93
CA SER A 77 6.57 -0.97 -6.35
C SER A 77 6.12 -1.97 -7.42
N SER A 78 5.43 -1.52 -8.46
CA SER A 78 5.05 -2.41 -9.58
C SER A 78 6.25 -2.83 -10.42
N ALA A 79 7.23 -1.95 -10.62
CA ALA A 79 8.47 -2.30 -11.32
C ALA A 79 9.24 -3.40 -10.57
N LEU A 80 9.23 -3.38 -9.23
CA LEU A 80 9.83 -4.42 -8.40
C LEU A 80 9.25 -5.81 -8.70
N PHE A 81 7.93 -5.92 -8.86
CA PHE A 81 7.29 -7.20 -9.21
C PHE A 81 7.39 -7.54 -10.69
N ALA A 82 7.42 -6.54 -11.58
CA ALA A 82 7.63 -6.76 -13.00
C ALA A 82 9.01 -7.37 -13.28
N THR A 83 10.07 -6.85 -12.68
CA THR A 83 11.43 -7.40 -12.82
C THR A 83 11.56 -8.77 -12.15
N ALA A 84 10.85 -9.01 -11.05
CA ALA A 84 10.89 -10.29 -10.36
C ALA A 84 10.16 -11.42 -11.08
N ASN A 85 9.05 -11.10 -11.76
CA ASN A 85 8.31 -12.04 -12.59
C ASN A 85 9.05 -12.39 -13.88
N ALA A 86 10.04 -11.59 -14.28
CA ALA A 86 10.84 -11.83 -15.47
C ALA A 86 12.06 -12.72 -15.17
N GLU A 87 12.49 -13.46 -16.18
CA GLU A 87 13.72 -14.25 -16.12
C GLU A 87 14.94 -13.35 -15.83
N PRO A 88 15.89 -13.80 -15.00
CA PRO A 88 17.09 -13.02 -14.71
C PRO A 88 17.82 -12.53 -15.97
N GLY A 89 18.02 -11.22 -16.06
CA GLY A 89 18.68 -10.55 -17.19
C GLY A 89 17.79 -10.28 -18.41
N ALA A 90 16.52 -10.71 -18.43
CA ALA A 90 15.59 -10.33 -19.49
C ALA A 90 15.27 -8.83 -19.43
N GLU A 91 15.10 -8.17 -20.58
CA GLU A 91 14.72 -6.76 -20.60
C GLU A 91 13.24 -6.58 -20.24
N VAL A 92 12.97 -5.78 -19.22
CA VAL A 92 11.62 -5.44 -18.76
C VAL A 92 11.41 -3.94 -18.89
N GLU A 93 10.40 -3.54 -19.66
CA GLU A 93 10.01 -2.13 -19.75
C GLU A 93 9.08 -1.76 -18.59
N CYS A 94 9.52 -0.83 -17.76
CA CYS A 94 8.73 -0.30 -16.64
C CYS A 94 8.60 1.22 -16.77
N ARG A 95 7.37 1.72 -16.62
CA ARG A 95 7.17 3.15 -16.38
C ARG A 95 7.40 3.45 -14.90
N ILE A 96 8.40 4.29 -14.63
CA ILE A 96 8.80 4.72 -13.28
C ILE A 96 8.93 6.24 -13.28
N ALA A 97 8.37 6.93 -12.27
CA ALA A 97 8.37 8.40 -12.18
C ALA A 97 8.08 9.11 -13.52
N GLY A 98 7.06 8.64 -14.25
CA GLY A 98 6.64 9.23 -15.53
C GLY A 98 7.48 8.89 -16.77
N GLU A 99 8.61 8.18 -16.63
CA GLU A 99 9.48 7.79 -17.75
C GLU A 99 9.46 6.27 -17.97
N VAL A 100 9.49 5.83 -19.23
CA VAL A 100 9.68 4.41 -19.57
C VAL A 100 11.17 4.11 -19.46
N ARG A 101 11.50 3.09 -18.66
CA ARG A 101 12.87 2.62 -18.43
C ARG A 101 12.94 1.13 -18.67
N THR A 102 14.07 0.67 -19.19
CA THR A 102 14.36 -0.76 -19.35
C THR A 102 15.20 -1.21 -18.16
N LEU A 103 14.71 -2.20 -17.43
CA LEU A 103 15.40 -2.80 -16.29
C LEU A 103 15.64 -4.29 -16.58
N PRO A 104 16.77 -4.86 -16.10
CA PRO A 104 16.95 -6.31 -16.18
C PRO A 104 15.99 -7.02 -15.22
N GLY A 105 15.47 -8.17 -15.65
CA GLY A 105 14.75 -9.10 -14.79
C GLY A 105 15.67 -9.62 -13.70
N THR A 106 15.12 -9.85 -12.51
CA THR A 106 15.89 -10.31 -11.34
C THR A 106 15.57 -11.74 -10.97
N GLY A 107 14.39 -12.24 -11.35
CA GLY A 107 13.76 -13.33 -10.59
C GLY A 107 13.39 -12.88 -9.16
N PRO A 108 12.97 -13.82 -8.29
CA PRO A 108 12.67 -13.52 -6.88
C PRO A 108 13.88 -12.90 -6.18
N ASN A 109 13.67 -11.82 -5.42
CA ASN A 109 14.71 -11.16 -4.64
C ASN A 109 14.21 -10.81 -3.22
N ARG A 110 15.10 -10.27 -2.38
CA ARG A 110 14.81 -10.00 -0.96
C ARG A 110 13.69 -8.98 -0.71
N HIS A 111 13.34 -8.18 -1.71
CA HIS A 111 12.32 -7.14 -1.61
C HIS A 111 11.01 -7.56 -2.26
N THR A 112 10.97 -8.64 -3.04
CA THR A 112 9.75 -9.14 -3.69
C THR A 112 9.00 -10.08 -2.76
N ASP A 113 8.75 -9.60 -1.55
CA ASP A 113 8.11 -10.32 -0.47
C ASP A 113 6.60 -10.02 -0.37
N ALA A 114 5.91 -10.69 0.54
CA ALA A 114 4.46 -10.54 0.70
C ALA A 114 4.04 -9.16 1.23
N GLY A 115 4.86 -8.50 2.06
CA GLY A 115 4.56 -7.17 2.59
C GLY A 115 4.68 -6.08 1.53
N ASN A 116 5.74 -6.14 0.72
CA ASN A 116 5.89 -5.25 -0.43
C ASN A 116 4.85 -5.54 -1.51
N TRP A 117 4.41 -6.79 -1.67
CA TRP A 117 3.31 -7.12 -2.57
C TRP A 117 2.01 -6.45 -2.13
N LEU A 118 1.65 -6.55 -0.84
CA LEU A 118 0.48 -5.87 -0.29
C LEU A 118 0.57 -4.35 -0.50
N THR A 119 1.75 -3.78 -0.25
CA THR A 119 2.00 -2.35 -0.47
C THR A 119 1.78 -1.96 -1.94
N ALA A 120 2.35 -2.72 -2.88
CA ALA A 120 2.18 -2.52 -4.31
C ALA A 120 0.70 -2.61 -4.73
N PHE A 121 0.00 -3.63 -4.22
CA PHE A 121 -1.42 -3.85 -4.51
C PHE A 121 -2.28 -2.67 -4.03
N TRP A 122 -2.08 -2.21 -2.79
CA TRP A 122 -2.82 -1.06 -2.26
C TRP A 122 -2.53 0.23 -3.03
N LEU A 123 -1.27 0.49 -3.38
CA LEU A 123 -0.92 1.64 -4.20
C LEU A 123 -1.56 1.57 -5.60
N ALA A 124 -1.58 0.40 -6.23
CA ALA A 124 -2.24 0.20 -7.52
C ALA A 124 -3.76 0.38 -7.43
N VAL A 125 -4.40 -0.08 -6.34
CA VAL A 125 -5.83 0.19 -6.04
C VAL A 125 -6.07 1.69 -5.90
N VAL A 126 -5.26 2.41 -5.10
CA VAL A 126 -5.40 3.87 -4.94
C VAL A 126 -5.19 4.60 -6.26
N CYS A 127 -4.32 4.11 -7.14
CA CYS A 127 -4.13 4.67 -8.48
C CYS A 127 -5.17 4.22 -9.51
N ARG A 128 -6.02 3.23 -9.19
CA ARG A 128 -6.96 2.57 -10.13
C ARG A 128 -6.27 2.02 -11.36
N ASP A 129 -5.03 1.56 -11.19
CA ASP A 129 -4.21 1.04 -12.30
C ASP A 129 -4.46 -0.47 -12.46
N THR A 130 -5.43 -0.78 -13.32
CA THR A 130 -5.87 -2.16 -13.58
C THR A 130 -4.76 -3.03 -14.18
N ALA A 131 -3.91 -2.48 -15.04
CA ALA A 131 -2.83 -3.25 -15.67
C ALA A 131 -1.79 -3.71 -14.64
N ARG A 132 -1.52 -2.89 -13.62
CA ARG A 132 -0.61 -3.25 -12.53
C ARG A 132 -1.25 -4.17 -11.53
N LEU A 133 -2.56 -4.02 -11.28
CA LEU A 133 -3.31 -4.99 -10.49
C LEU A 133 -3.31 -6.37 -11.15
N ASP A 134 -3.46 -6.44 -12.48
CA ASP A 134 -3.33 -7.69 -13.25
C ASP A 134 -1.94 -8.31 -13.10
N LEU A 135 -0.89 -7.49 -13.24
CA LEU A 135 0.49 -7.93 -13.05
C LEU A 135 0.72 -8.51 -11.65
N LEU A 136 0.25 -7.82 -10.61
CA LEU A 136 0.40 -8.24 -9.22
C LEU A 136 -0.42 -9.49 -8.91
N ALA A 137 -1.64 -9.59 -9.46
CA ALA A 137 -2.48 -10.76 -9.31
C ALA A 137 -1.85 -12.01 -9.96
N ALA A 138 -1.16 -11.84 -11.09
CA ALA A 138 -0.43 -12.89 -11.78
C ALA A 138 0.86 -13.32 -11.06
N THR A 139 1.42 -12.52 -10.15
CA THR A 139 2.64 -12.87 -9.39
C THR A 139 2.42 -14.17 -8.58
N PRO A 140 3.25 -15.22 -8.77
CA PRO A 140 3.11 -16.47 -8.02
C PRO A 140 3.40 -16.30 -6.53
N LEU A 141 2.61 -16.93 -5.65
CA LEU A 141 2.90 -16.93 -4.20
C LEU A 141 4.28 -17.53 -3.88
N ASP A 142 4.73 -18.51 -4.66
CA ASP A 142 6.04 -19.14 -4.46
C ASP A 142 7.19 -18.19 -4.78
N LEU A 143 6.99 -17.20 -5.65
CA LEU A 143 7.95 -16.11 -5.86
C LEU A 143 8.07 -15.27 -4.57
N LEU A 144 6.96 -14.94 -3.92
CA LEU A 144 6.96 -14.17 -2.68
C LEU A 144 7.64 -14.93 -1.53
N ARG A 145 7.43 -16.25 -1.46
CA ARG A 145 8.09 -17.14 -0.50
C ARG A 145 9.58 -17.29 -0.76
N ALA A 146 10.00 -17.18 -2.02
CA ALA A 146 11.41 -17.26 -2.40
C ALA A 146 12.24 -16.01 -2.04
N SER A 147 11.60 -14.92 -1.58
CA SER A 147 12.32 -13.71 -1.11
C SER A 147 13.23 -13.95 0.09
N GLY A 148 12.99 -15.02 0.86
CA GLY A 148 13.69 -15.32 2.11
C GLY A 148 13.15 -14.57 3.32
N ALA A 149 12.20 -13.66 3.14
CA ALA A 149 11.48 -13.02 4.23
C ALA A 149 10.47 -14.00 4.86
N GLN A 150 10.40 -14.01 6.19
CA GLN A 150 9.50 -14.89 6.94
C GLN A 150 8.25 -14.11 7.36
N TYR A 151 7.10 -14.55 6.85
CA TYR A 151 5.79 -14.04 7.25
C TYR A 151 4.96 -15.14 7.89
N GLU A 152 4.01 -14.71 8.71
CA GLU A 152 2.94 -15.57 9.19
C GLU A 152 2.12 -16.13 8.02
N ALA A 153 1.59 -17.35 8.19
CA ALA A 153 0.81 -18.02 7.14
C ALA A 153 -0.35 -17.15 6.62
N PHE A 154 -1.04 -16.44 7.53
CA PHE A 154 -2.19 -15.61 7.20
C PHE A 154 -1.84 -14.47 6.23
N VAL A 155 -0.59 -14.01 6.17
CA VAL A 155 -0.18 -12.95 5.24
C VAL A 155 -0.24 -13.49 3.80
N TYR A 156 0.16 -14.74 3.58
CA TYR A 156 0.04 -15.38 2.27
C TYR A 156 -1.41 -15.71 1.93
N ASP A 157 -2.21 -16.14 2.91
CA ASP A 157 -3.66 -16.33 2.72
C ASP A 157 -4.33 -15.00 2.34
N TRP A 158 -3.86 -13.90 2.92
CA TRP A 158 -4.37 -12.57 2.63
C TRP A 158 -4.01 -12.10 1.22
N VAL A 159 -2.75 -12.29 0.81
CA VAL A 159 -2.33 -12.07 -0.57
C VAL A 159 -3.19 -12.91 -1.53
N ASP A 160 -3.41 -14.19 -1.23
CA ASP A 160 -4.20 -15.07 -2.09
C ASP A 160 -5.68 -14.65 -2.19
N ALA A 161 -6.26 -14.16 -1.10
CA ALA A 161 -7.61 -13.60 -1.11
C ALA A 161 -7.72 -12.38 -2.02
N LEU A 162 -6.77 -11.43 -1.94
CA LEU A 162 -6.76 -10.22 -2.79
C LEU A 162 -6.53 -10.54 -4.27
N ARG A 163 -5.62 -11.48 -4.57
CA ARG A 163 -5.41 -12.00 -5.92
C ARG A 163 -6.68 -12.63 -6.49
N THR A 164 -7.37 -13.43 -5.67
CA THR A 164 -8.62 -14.11 -6.04
C THR A 164 -9.74 -13.12 -6.28
N TYR A 165 -9.87 -12.10 -5.43
CA TYR A 165 -10.84 -11.03 -5.62
C TYR A 165 -10.63 -10.28 -6.93
N TRP A 166 -9.39 -9.82 -7.19
CA TRP A 166 -9.09 -9.07 -8.40
C TRP A 166 -9.28 -9.90 -9.67
N SER A 167 -8.89 -11.17 -9.64
CA SER A 167 -9.00 -12.07 -10.79
C SER A 167 -10.39 -12.70 -10.95
N GLU A 168 -11.37 -12.32 -10.13
CA GLU A 168 -12.71 -12.92 -10.06
C GLU A 168 -12.69 -14.46 -9.92
N GLY A 169 -11.74 -14.98 -9.14
CA GLY A 169 -11.54 -16.40 -8.93
C GLY A 169 -12.49 -17.02 -7.90
N ASP A 170 -12.59 -18.35 -7.92
CA ASP A 170 -13.43 -19.11 -6.98
C ASP A 170 -12.85 -19.16 -5.55
N GLY A 171 -13.72 -19.33 -4.56
CA GLY A 171 -13.34 -19.58 -3.16
C GLY A 171 -12.85 -18.35 -2.40
N LEU A 172 -13.17 -17.14 -2.86
CA LEU A 172 -12.80 -15.88 -2.19
C LEU A 172 -13.19 -15.87 -0.70
N ALA A 173 -14.42 -16.25 -0.37
CA ALA A 173 -14.92 -16.24 1.00
C ALA A 173 -14.09 -17.14 1.93
N ASP A 174 -13.72 -18.34 1.47
CA ASP A 174 -12.90 -19.28 2.24
C ASP A 174 -11.49 -18.72 2.48
N LYS A 175 -10.90 -18.04 1.50
CA LYS A 175 -9.57 -17.41 1.61
C LYS A 175 -9.56 -16.25 2.59
N ILE A 176 -10.59 -15.38 2.54
CA ILE A 176 -10.74 -14.29 3.51
C ILE A 176 -10.89 -14.87 4.93
N GLN A 177 -11.72 -15.91 5.09
CA GLN A 177 -11.91 -16.56 6.39
C GLN A 177 -10.61 -17.19 6.91
N ALA A 178 -9.81 -17.83 6.04
CA ALA A 178 -8.51 -18.38 6.41
C ALA A 178 -7.56 -17.30 6.93
N ALA A 179 -7.47 -16.16 6.24
CA ALA A 179 -6.66 -15.03 6.68
C ALA A 179 -7.14 -14.46 8.03
N ILE A 180 -8.46 -14.32 8.24
CA ILE A 180 -9.03 -13.88 9.53
C ILE A 180 -8.65 -14.84 10.66
N VAL A 181 -8.85 -16.15 10.48
CA VAL A 181 -8.55 -17.14 11.52
C VAL A 181 -7.04 -17.22 11.80
N GLY A 182 -6.21 -17.18 10.75
CA GLY A 182 -4.76 -17.23 10.87
C GLY A 182 -4.15 -15.98 11.52
N SER A 183 -4.88 -14.87 11.51
CA SER A 183 -4.46 -13.61 12.14
C SER A 183 -4.77 -13.51 13.64
N ASP A 184 -5.31 -14.58 14.25
CA ASP A 184 -5.49 -14.66 15.70
C ASP A 184 -4.12 -14.49 16.40
N PRO A 185 -3.98 -13.59 17.39
CA PRO A 185 -2.73 -13.40 18.14
C PRO A 185 -2.20 -14.65 18.87
N GLU A 186 -3.04 -15.66 19.12
CA GLU A 186 -2.61 -16.95 19.66
C GLU A 186 -1.97 -17.86 18.60
N VAL A 187 -2.25 -17.60 17.32
CA VAL A 187 -1.72 -18.33 16.16
C VAL A 187 -0.49 -17.60 15.58
N ALA A 188 -0.62 -16.31 15.29
CA ALA A 188 0.42 -15.47 14.71
C ALA A 188 1.34 -14.90 15.80
N THR A 189 2.46 -15.58 16.06
CA THR A 189 3.34 -15.33 17.22
C THR A 189 4.70 -14.72 16.86
N SER A 190 5.06 -14.70 15.58
CA SER A 190 6.34 -14.21 15.04
C SER A 190 6.34 -12.70 14.81
N VAL A 191 5.16 -12.09 14.72
CA VAL A 191 4.96 -10.64 14.62
C VAL A 191 4.59 -10.05 15.98
N SER A 192 4.97 -8.79 16.23
CA SER A 192 4.55 -8.14 17.47
C SER A 192 3.02 -8.04 17.54
N ARG A 193 2.45 -8.35 18.71
CA ARG A 193 1.00 -8.30 18.93
C ARG A 193 0.40 -6.94 18.58
N ASP A 194 1.13 -5.87 18.86
CA ASP A 194 0.73 -4.49 18.57
C ASP A 194 0.62 -4.23 17.07
N LEU A 195 1.63 -4.63 16.28
CA LEU A 195 1.60 -4.52 14.81
C LEU A 195 0.49 -5.39 14.20
N LEU A 196 0.33 -6.63 14.69
CA LEU A 196 -0.71 -7.54 14.23
C LEU A 196 -2.10 -6.94 14.43
N LEU A 197 -2.44 -6.56 15.67
CA LEU A 197 -3.77 -6.11 16.03
C LEU A 197 -4.14 -4.75 15.46
N LYS A 198 -3.15 -3.87 15.25
CA LYS A 198 -3.43 -2.47 14.89
C LYS A 198 -3.19 -2.14 13.42
N ILE A 199 -2.40 -2.94 12.69
CA ILE A 199 -2.04 -2.67 11.29
C ILE A 199 -2.41 -3.83 10.37
N LEU A 200 -2.02 -5.06 10.71
CA LEU A 200 -2.17 -6.20 9.78
C LEU A 200 -3.58 -6.81 9.79
N TYR A 201 -4.19 -6.94 10.96
CA TYR A 201 -5.54 -7.47 11.12
C TYR A 201 -6.64 -6.54 10.61
N PRO A 202 -6.66 -5.22 10.96
CA PRO A 202 -7.84 -4.39 10.70
C PRO A 202 -8.34 -4.30 9.24
N PRO A 203 -7.50 -4.39 8.20
CA PRO A 203 -7.97 -4.43 6.82
C PRO A 203 -8.84 -5.66 6.47
N LEU A 204 -8.64 -6.80 7.15
CA LEU A 204 -9.36 -8.05 6.90
C LEU A 204 -10.88 -7.92 7.12
N PRO A 205 -11.37 -7.49 8.30
CA PRO A 205 -12.81 -7.29 8.50
C PRO A 205 -13.37 -6.18 7.61
N VAL A 206 -12.63 -5.09 7.33
CA VAL A 206 -13.10 -4.04 6.41
C VAL A 206 -13.39 -4.63 5.02
N PHE A 207 -12.44 -5.41 4.49
CA PHE A 207 -12.61 -6.05 3.19
C PHE A 207 -13.71 -7.13 3.20
N TYR A 208 -13.81 -7.93 4.25
CA TYR A 208 -14.86 -8.94 4.40
C TYR A 208 -16.26 -8.30 4.31
N ARG A 209 -16.47 -7.17 5.00
CA ARG A 209 -17.74 -6.43 4.96
C ARG A 209 -18.01 -5.78 3.62
N PHE A 210 -16.98 -5.29 2.94
CA PHE A 210 -17.08 -4.79 1.57
C PHE A 210 -17.56 -5.89 0.61
N VAL A 211 -16.92 -7.07 0.62
CA VAL A 211 -17.31 -8.21 -0.23
C VAL A 211 -18.71 -8.72 0.09
N GLY A 212 -19.13 -8.61 1.36
CA GLY A 212 -20.46 -8.99 1.83
C GLY A 212 -21.57 -7.97 1.53
N ASP A 213 -21.26 -6.82 0.94
CA ASP A 213 -22.21 -5.71 0.72
C ASP A 213 -22.84 -5.19 2.05
N GLU A 214 -22.07 -5.21 3.14
CA GLU A 214 -22.53 -4.84 4.50
C GLU A 214 -22.13 -3.39 4.84
N HIS A 215 -23.00 -2.42 4.50
CA HIS A 215 -22.65 -0.99 4.46
C HIS A 215 -22.31 -0.37 5.82
N ASP A 216 -23.14 -0.63 6.82
CA ASP A 216 -22.96 -0.08 8.16
C ASP A 216 -21.75 -0.74 8.85
N GLU A 217 -21.61 -2.05 8.71
CA GLU A 217 -20.51 -2.84 9.27
C GLU A 217 -19.17 -2.52 8.61
N PHE A 218 -19.15 -2.25 7.30
CA PHE A 218 -17.97 -1.77 6.59
C PHE A 218 -17.49 -0.44 7.18
N ASN A 219 -18.39 0.54 7.35
CA ASN A 219 -18.03 1.85 7.88
C ASN A 219 -17.58 1.77 9.34
N ALA A 220 -18.21 0.92 10.16
CA ALA A 220 -17.76 0.65 11.52
C ALA A 220 -16.36 0.02 11.56
N ALA A 221 -16.09 -0.96 10.70
CA ALA A 221 -14.78 -1.60 10.59
C ALA A 221 -13.71 -0.62 10.07
N LEU A 222 -14.05 0.21 9.07
CA LEU A 222 -13.14 1.21 8.51
C LEU A 222 -12.76 2.26 9.55
N LEU A 223 -13.74 2.75 10.31
CA LEU A 223 -13.52 3.67 11.42
C LEU A 223 -12.53 3.06 12.43
N GLN A 224 -12.80 1.83 12.87
CA GLN A 224 -11.94 1.12 13.80
C GLN A 224 -10.51 0.93 13.24
N ALA A 225 -10.37 0.58 11.96
CA ALA A 225 -9.05 0.41 11.33
C ALA A 225 -8.23 1.72 11.35
N VAL A 226 -8.88 2.87 11.10
CA VAL A 226 -8.21 4.18 11.15
C VAL A 226 -7.85 4.56 12.59
N GLU A 227 -8.71 4.29 13.57
CA GLU A 227 -8.42 4.53 14.99
C GLU A 227 -7.25 3.67 15.49
N LEU A 228 -7.20 2.40 15.10
CA LEU A 228 -6.11 1.49 15.45
C LEU A 228 -4.80 1.88 14.77
N HIS A 229 -4.84 2.31 13.51
CA HIS A 229 -3.68 2.86 12.81
C HIS A 229 -3.13 4.07 13.57
N LYS A 230 -3.99 5.02 13.97
CA LYS A 230 -3.59 6.16 14.81
C LYS A 230 -2.96 5.70 16.12
N ASP A 231 -3.58 4.76 16.81
CA ASP A 231 -3.06 4.24 18.07
C ASP A 231 -1.68 3.60 17.90
N PHE A 232 -1.43 2.83 16.83
CA PHE A 232 -0.13 2.21 16.58
C PHE A 232 1.01 3.24 16.43
N PHE A 233 0.78 4.33 15.70
CA PHE A 233 1.79 5.36 15.46
C PHE A 233 1.92 6.36 16.62
N THR A 234 0.94 6.44 17.52
CA THR A 234 0.97 7.40 18.65
C THR A 234 1.29 6.76 20.00
N SER A 235 1.17 5.43 20.14
CA SER A 235 1.43 4.74 21.39
C SER A 235 2.90 4.36 21.56
N GLY A 236 3.53 4.92 22.60
CA GLY A 236 4.71 4.35 23.29
C GLY A 236 6.09 4.51 22.64
N ASP A 237 6.16 4.79 21.34
CA ASP A 237 7.42 4.85 20.58
C ASP A 237 7.52 6.17 19.79
N GLU A 238 8.41 7.07 20.22
CA GLU A 238 8.63 8.36 19.55
C GLU A 238 9.12 8.22 18.10
N ASP A 239 9.79 7.10 17.76
CA ASP A 239 10.29 6.90 16.40
C ASP A 239 9.13 6.60 15.44
N ARG A 240 8.11 5.84 15.89
CA ARG A 240 6.89 5.59 15.11
C ARG A 240 6.08 6.85 14.89
N PHE A 241 5.96 7.70 15.92
CA PHE A 241 5.24 8.97 15.82
C PHE A 241 5.78 9.88 14.72
N ARG A 242 7.09 9.78 14.43
CA ARG A 242 7.77 10.57 13.40
C ARG A 242 7.93 9.84 12.07
N ASP A 243 7.47 8.60 11.97
CA ASP A 243 7.58 7.80 10.75
C ASP A 243 6.64 8.36 9.67
N PRO A 244 7.17 8.89 8.56
CA PRO A 244 6.35 9.46 7.51
C PRO A 244 5.34 8.47 6.92
N THR A 245 5.66 7.16 6.92
CA THR A 245 4.76 6.12 6.41
C THR A 245 3.50 5.96 7.26
N GLY A 246 3.51 6.43 8.52
CA GLY A 246 2.37 6.41 9.42
C GLY A 246 1.31 7.48 9.15
N PHE A 247 1.58 8.43 8.26
CA PHE A 247 0.62 9.49 7.95
C PHE A 247 -0.47 9.10 6.95
N VAL A 248 -0.35 7.93 6.33
CA VAL A 248 -1.36 7.37 5.43
C VAL A 248 -1.69 5.95 5.89
N ALA A 249 -2.97 5.68 6.14
CA ALA A 249 -3.43 4.33 6.43
C ALA A 249 -3.65 3.58 5.11
N LEU A 250 -2.57 3.13 4.47
CA LEU A 250 -2.57 2.70 3.06
C LEU A 250 -3.62 1.62 2.74
N ALA A 251 -3.73 0.56 3.55
CA ALA A 251 -4.72 -0.48 3.31
C ALA A 251 -6.17 0.02 3.54
N PRO A 252 -6.51 0.70 4.67
CA PRO A 252 -7.80 1.38 4.82
C PRO A 252 -8.13 2.37 3.70
N LEU A 253 -7.15 3.15 3.22
CA LEU A 253 -7.31 4.09 2.11
C LEU A 253 -7.66 3.35 0.81
N ALA A 254 -6.96 2.27 0.49
CA ALA A 254 -7.26 1.47 -0.69
C ALA A 254 -8.65 0.84 -0.63
N LEU A 255 -9.08 0.38 0.56
CA LEU A 255 -10.43 -0.17 0.74
C LEU A 255 -11.52 0.90 0.63
N ALA A 256 -11.28 2.11 1.15
CA ALA A 256 -12.17 3.26 0.92
C ALA A 256 -12.25 3.65 -0.56
N CYS A 257 -11.14 3.51 -1.31
CA CYS A 257 -11.12 3.72 -2.76
C CYS A 257 -11.99 2.69 -3.49
N LEU A 258 -11.86 1.39 -3.17
CA LEU A 258 -12.72 0.33 -3.74
C LEU A 258 -14.20 0.56 -3.42
N ALA A 259 -14.51 0.90 -2.17
CA ALA A 259 -15.87 1.21 -1.75
C ALA A 259 -16.44 2.39 -2.55
N HIS A 260 -15.72 3.51 -2.62
CA HIS A 260 -16.15 4.68 -3.40
C HIS A 260 -16.40 4.34 -4.88
N ASP A 261 -15.51 3.55 -5.50
CA ASP A 261 -15.63 3.18 -6.90
C ASP A 261 -16.76 2.17 -7.17
N ALA A 262 -17.18 1.42 -6.15
CA ALA A 262 -18.35 0.54 -6.16
C ALA A 262 -19.66 1.27 -5.77
N GLU A 263 -19.66 2.60 -5.69
CA GLU A 263 -20.79 3.42 -5.21
C GLU A 263 -21.24 3.08 -3.76
N PHE A 264 -20.35 2.46 -2.99
CA PHE A 264 -20.53 2.10 -1.60
C PHE A 264 -20.21 3.33 -0.72
N PRO A 265 -21.15 3.82 0.11
CA PRO A 265 -20.93 5.03 0.90
C PRO A 265 -19.75 4.90 1.87
N VAL A 266 -18.79 5.82 1.76
CA VAL A 266 -17.69 5.97 2.72
C VAL A 266 -18.03 7.12 3.66
N GLU A 267 -18.38 6.78 4.91
CA GLU A 267 -18.79 7.72 5.96
C GLU A 267 -17.66 8.07 6.94
N VAL A 268 -16.43 7.65 6.67
CA VAL A 268 -15.27 7.93 7.52
C VAL A 268 -14.41 9.01 6.86
N GLU A 269 -14.25 10.15 7.55
CA GLU A 269 -13.36 11.23 7.12
C GLU A 269 -12.09 11.24 7.97
N SER A 270 -10.92 11.27 7.35
CA SER A 270 -9.66 11.31 8.09
C SER A 270 -8.50 11.83 7.25
N GLY A 271 -7.56 12.52 7.88
CA GLY A 271 -6.27 12.85 7.25
C GLY A 271 -5.40 11.63 6.91
N TYR A 272 -5.70 10.44 7.46
CA TYR A 272 -5.07 9.18 7.01
C TYR A 272 -5.69 8.62 5.73
N LEU A 273 -6.86 9.13 5.32
CA LEU A 273 -7.61 8.75 4.14
C LEU A 273 -7.80 9.99 3.23
N PRO A 274 -6.73 10.52 2.59
CA PRO A 274 -6.82 11.79 1.89
C PRO A 274 -7.97 11.83 0.88
N GLU A 275 -8.87 12.80 1.06
CA GLU A 275 -10.16 12.87 0.38
C GLU A 275 -10.05 12.81 -1.15
N HIS A 276 -9.09 13.54 -1.73
CA HIS A 276 -8.92 13.60 -3.18
C HIS A 276 -8.35 12.31 -3.76
N LEU A 277 -7.68 11.47 -2.95
CA LEU A 277 -7.28 10.13 -3.36
C LEU A 277 -8.50 9.19 -3.35
N VAL A 278 -9.35 9.26 -2.33
CA VAL A 278 -10.60 8.47 -2.29
C VAL A 278 -11.50 8.85 -3.47
N LYS A 279 -11.75 10.15 -3.67
CA LYS A 279 -12.64 10.71 -4.69
C LYS A 279 -12.07 10.76 -6.10
N ARG A 280 -10.91 10.13 -6.35
CA ARG A 280 -10.28 10.00 -7.67
C ARG A 280 -10.08 11.33 -8.41
N SER A 281 -9.84 12.43 -7.69
CA SER A 281 -9.86 13.80 -8.22
C SER A 281 -8.78 14.07 -9.27
N TRP A 282 -7.73 13.26 -9.32
CA TRP A 282 -6.56 13.44 -10.19
C TRP A 282 -6.37 12.31 -11.22
N LEU A 283 -7.34 11.40 -11.37
CA LEU A 283 -7.22 10.32 -12.35
C LEU A 283 -7.09 10.89 -13.77
N GLY A 284 -6.08 10.42 -14.51
CA GLY A 284 -5.77 10.85 -15.88
C GLY A 284 -4.73 11.98 -15.99
N GLU A 285 -4.31 12.58 -14.89
CA GLU A 285 -3.34 13.70 -14.90
C GLU A 285 -1.89 13.24 -15.13
N PHE A 286 -1.58 11.98 -14.81
CA PHE A 286 -0.32 11.34 -15.17
C PHE A 286 -0.57 10.08 -16.00
N PRO A 287 0.34 9.76 -16.94
CA PRO A 287 0.37 8.44 -17.56
C PRO A 287 0.58 7.40 -16.45
N THR A 288 -0.45 6.57 -16.23
CA THR A 288 -0.40 5.41 -15.35
C THR A 288 0.24 4.24 -16.08
#